data_AF-F5LLA4-F1
#
_entry.id   AF-F5LLA4-F1
#
_cell.length_a   1.000
_cell.length_b   1.000
_cell.length_c   1.000
_cell.angle_alpha   90.00
_cell.angle_beta   90.00
_cell.angle_gamma   90.00
#
_symmetry.space_group_name_H-M   'P 1'
#
loop_
_entity.id
_entity.type
_entity.pdbx_description
1 polymer ?
#
loop_
_entity_poly.entity_id
_entity_poly.type
_entity_poly.pdbx_seq_one_letter_code
_entity_poly.pdbx_strand_id
1 'polypeptide(L)'
;MNNQTTEHIRPIHEGLSMHTDREWFLDWESRVVRNGPWDNWTLYQLAYEAEKSSLIHSFDELLCLKHVNGIEPMSHQIDTAKKVLYDMRGRAILADEVGLGKTIEAGLILKEYMIRGLVRKALILVPASLVLQWVRELNQKFGIAAAAQKKSYMWQTCDVIVASMDTAKRDPHREIVLGLDYDMLIVDEAHKLKNKKTTNYQFVGELRKKYCLLLTATPVQNDLKELYNLINLLKPGQLGAQTNFQANFVMAKRMPKNEGVLQQELSKIMIRNRRGDGNVEFKKRIVKNITLTLSPEEQALYDGVTDFIRSQYEQNQSQPSNTLALVTLQREVCSSRDAVFITLVNMFKKTEENSPVRAKIWELVERIRSIQANTKAETVLNLIREIDDKVIIFTEYRASQEYLLNYLRENKITAVPYRGGMNRGKKDWMMDLFRTRAQVLVATEAGGEGINLQFCHHMINFDLPWNPMRVEQRIGRVHRLGQTDDVRIYNLSTRNTIEEHILNLLHEKINMFELVIGELDSILERLEKKSASLESSLFKMMMESRSDDDMRRQIDRLGDSLTGIREELEPENERKAKIGSILSAIGQNVGVNHEYRPG
;
A
#
# COMPACT_ATOMS: atom_id res chain seq x y z
N MET A 1 -45.73 -44.77 31.92
CA MET A 1 -46.83 -45.01 30.95
C MET A 1 -46.35 -44.48 29.62
N ASN A 2 -46.47 -45.29 28.56
CA ASN A 2 -45.89 -45.07 27.23
C ASN A 2 -46.29 -43.70 26.63
N ASN A 3 -45.32 -42.80 26.44
CA ASN A 3 -45.45 -41.71 25.46
C ASN A 3 -45.28 -42.33 24.07
N GLN A 4 -46.39 -42.74 23.46
CA GLN A 4 -46.40 -42.95 22.01
C GLN A 4 -46.35 -41.56 21.37
N THR A 5 -45.18 -41.17 20.88
CA THR A 5 -45.02 -40.10 19.90
C THR A 5 -45.86 -40.47 18.69
N THR A 6 -47.08 -39.94 18.60
CA THR A 6 -47.91 -40.04 17.41
C THR A 6 -47.30 -39.14 16.33
N GLU A 7 -46.27 -39.63 15.65
CA GLU A 7 -45.80 -39.02 14.41
C GLU A 7 -46.96 -39.00 13.42
N HIS A 8 -47.41 -37.80 13.03
CA HIS A 8 -48.41 -37.66 12.00
C HIS A 8 -47.75 -37.84 10.63
N ILE A 9 -47.67 -39.10 10.19
CA ILE A 9 -47.12 -39.48 8.89
C ILE A 9 -48.23 -39.42 7.85
N ARG A 10 -48.10 -38.51 6.88
CA ARG A 10 -49.00 -38.40 5.73
C ARG A 10 -48.28 -38.88 4.47
N PRO A 11 -48.72 -39.97 3.82
CA PRO A 11 -48.13 -40.39 2.55
C PRO A 11 -48.48 -39.37 1.46
N ILE A 12 -47.46 -38.84 0.78
CA ILE A 12 -47.63 -37.93 -0.36
C ILE A 12 -47.53 -38.72 -1.68
N HIS A 13 -46.69 -39.75 -1.73
CA HIS A 13 -46.51 -40.65 -2.87
C HIS A 13 -45.98 -42.02 -2.40
N GLU A 14 -46.01 -43.06 -3.25
CA GLU A 14 -45.55 -44.43 -2.96
C GLU A 14 -44.10 -44.58 -2.42
N GLY A 15 -43.29 -43.52 -2.43
CA GLY A 15 -41.95 -43.50 -1.81
C GLY A 15 -41.66 -42.27 -0.96
N LEU A 16 -42.65 -41.39 -0.71
CA LEU A 16 -42.47 -40.13 0.01
C LEU A 16 -43.58 -39.95 1.05
N SER A 17 -43.18 -39.95 2.32
CA SER A 17 -44.06 -39.68 3.46
C SER A 17 -43.64 -38.39 4.15
N MET A 18 -44.61 -37.54 4.47
CA MET A 18 -44.40 -36.32 5.23
C MET A 18 -44.63 -36.61 6.70
N HIS A 19 -43.58 -36.49 7.50
CA HIS A 19 -43.64 -36.59 8.95
C HIS A 19 -43.88 -35.19 9.49
N THR A 20 -45.00 -35.01 10.20
CA THR A 20 -45.32 -33.73 10.84
C THR A 20 -45.16 -33.90 12.34
N ASP A 21 -44.14 -33.28 12.92
CA ASP A 21 -43.99 -33.17 14.36
C ASP A 21 -45.08 -32.26 14.94
N ARG A 22 -45.85 -32.79 15.89
CA ARG A 22 -46.92 -32.08 16.60
C ARG A 22 -46.66 -31.98 18.10
N GLU A 23 -45.49 -32.38 18.59
CA GLU A 23 -45.17 -32.27 20.03
C GLU A 23 -45.28 -30.81 20.51
N TRP A 24 -44.91 -29.84 19.66
CA TRP A 24 -45.05 -28.41 19.94
C TRP A 24 -46.50 -27.99 20.23
N PHE A 25 -47.49 -28.63 19.60
CA PHE A 25 -48.91 -28.28 19.78
C PHE A 25 -49.42 -28.70 21.15
N LEU A 26 -49.00 -29.89 21.61
CA LEU A 26 -49.33 -30.38 22.94
C LEU A 26 -48.67 -29.53 24.04
N ASP A 27 -47.40 -29.14 23.83
CA ASP A 27 -46.71 -28.21 24.73
C ASP A 27 -47.41 -26.85 24.77
N TRP A 28 -47.77 -26.29 23.60
CA TRP A 28 -48.51 -25.04 23.49
C TRP A 28 -49.87 -25.10 24.20
N GLU A 29 -50.69 -26.13 23.94
CA GLU A 29 -51.99 -26.31 24.57
C GLU A 29 -51.85 -26.41 26.10
N SER A 30 -50.83 -27.13 26.57
CA SER A 30 -50.55 -27.24 28.01
C SER A 30 -50.17 -25.91 28.65
N ARG A 31 -49.40 -25.06 27.94
CA ARG A 31 -49.01 -23.70 28.40
C ARG A 31 -50.17 -22.73 28.39
N VAL A 32 -51.07 -22.83 27.40
CA VAL A 32 -52.30 -22.02 27.36
C VAL A 32 -53.18 -22.33 28.57
N VAL A 33 -53.39 -23.62 28.87
CA VAL A 33 -54.19 -24.05 30.05
C VAL A 33 -53.54 -23.61 31.36
N ARG A 34 -52.21 -23.64 31.45
CA ARG A 34 -51.45 -23.26 32.65
C ARG A 34 -51.13 -21.76 32.75
N ASN A 35 -51.51 -20.98 31.73
CA ASN A 35 -51.14 -19.58 31.57
C ASN A 35 -49.63 -19.31 31.72
N GLY A 36 -48.82 -20.11 31.01
CA GLY A 36 -47.36 -19.95 30.94
C GLY A 36 -46.58 -21.21 31.33
N PRO A 37 -45.24 -21.09 31.43
CA PRO A 37 -44.46 -19.86 31.32
C PRO A 37 -44.43 -19.31 29.88
N TRP A 38 -44.66 -18.01 29.75
CA TRP A 38 -44.49 -17.27 28.51
C TRP A 38 -43.10 -16.63 28.48
N ASP A 39 -42.51 -16.57 27.29
CA ASP A 39 -41.25 -15.83 27.13
C ASP A 39 -41.46 -14.35 27.42
N ASN A 40 -40.42 -13.72 27.96
CA ASN A 40 -40.45 -12.29 28.25
C ASN A 40 -40.70 -11.51 26.94
N TRP A 41 -41.67 -10.59 26.93
CA TRP A 41 -42.01 -9.77 25.77
C TRP A 41 -40.79 -9.07 25.15
N THR A 42 -39.86 -8.59 25.96
CA THR A 42 -38.61 -7.97 25.50
C THR A 42 -37.71 -8.99 24.80
N LEU A 43 -37.61 -10.22 25.31
CA LEU A 43 -36.84 -11.28 24.63
C LEU A 43 -37.48 -11.69 23.31
N TYR A 44 -38.82 -11.76 23.26
CA TYR A 44 -39.55 -11.97 22.02
C TYR A 44 -39.30 -10.85 21.00
N GLN A 45 -39.40 -9.58 21.43
CA GLN A 45 -39.12 -8.43 20.56
C GLN A 45 -37.69 -8.47 20.03
N LEU A 46 -36.70 -8.75 20.89
CA LEU A 46 -35.30 -8.88 20.47
C LEU A 46 -35.10 -10.04 19.49
N ALA A 47 -35.71 -11.20 19.73
CA ALA A 47 -35.64 -12.34 18.82
C ALA A 47 -36.33 -12.03 17.48
N TYR A 48 -37.49 -11.39 17.51
CA TYR A 48 -38.21 -10.96 16.30
C TYR A 48 -37.44 -9.92 15.50
N GLU A 49 -36.84 -8.93 16.16
CA GLU A 49 -35.97 -7.94 15.51
C GLU A 49 -34.71 -8.58 14.92
N ALA A 50 -34.11 -9.54 15.63
CA ALA A 50 -32.96 -10.31 15.16
C ALA A 50 -33.31 -11.14 13.91
N GLU A 51 -34.43 -11.86 13.93
CA GLU A 51 -34.92 -12.62 12.77
C GLU A 51 -35.26 -11.71 11.60
N LYS A 52 -36.02 -10.63 11.84
CA LYS A 52 -36.38 -9.66 10.81
C LYS A 52 -35.16 -8.99 10.19
N SER A 53 -34.12 -8.72 10.98
CA SER A 53 -32.84 -8.19 10.49
C SER A 53 -32.02 -9.24 9.72
N SER A 54 -32.26 -10.52 10.00
CA SER A 54 -31.62 -11.65 9.33
C SER A 54 -32.32 -12.07 8.04
N LEU A 55 -33.54 -11.58 7.79
CA LEU A 55 -34.28 -11.83 6.55
C LEU A 55 -33.59 -11.18 5.35
N ILE A 56 -33.30 -11.99 4.33
CA ILE A 56 -32.77 -11.55 3.05
C ILE A 56 -33.94 -11.15 2.15
N HIS A 57 -34.25 -9.85 2.07
CA HIS A 57 -35.37 -9.33 1.26
C HIS A 57 -35.08 -9.33 -0.26
N SER A 58 -33.80 -9.31 -0.65
CA SER A 58 -33.34 -9.40 -2.04
C SER A 58 -31.97 -10.08 -2.09
N PHE A 59 -31.75 -10.91 -3.11
CA PHE A 59 -30.45 -11.56 -3.30
C PHE A 59 -29.34 -10.55 -3.62
N ASP A 60 -29.71 -9.39 -4.19
CA ASP A 60 -28.80 -8.38 -4.77
C ASP A 60 -28.37 -7.27 -3.78
N GLU A 61 -28.96 -7.22 -2.59
CA GLU A 61 -28.61 -6.25 -1.55
C GLU A 61 -27.43 -6.74 -0.69
N LEU A 62 -26.53 -5.83 -0.32
CA LEU A 62 -25.47 -6.11 0.65
C LEU A 62 -26.03 -5.99 2.07
N LEU A 63 -26.05 -7.10 2.80
CA LEU A 63 -26.54 -7.15 4.18
C LEU A 63 -25.62 -6.40 5.14
N CYS A 64 -24.31 -6.41 4.86
CA CYS A 64 -23.29 -5.81 5.71
C CYS A 64 -23.49 -4.32 5.94
N LEU A 65 -24.11 -3.59 5.00
CA LEU A 65 -24.31 -2.13 5.07
C LEU A 65 -25.06 -1.71 6.35
N LYS A 66 -25.98 -2.54 6.85
CA LYS A 66 -26.74 -2.30 8.09
C LYS A 66 -25.91 -2.51 9.36
N HIS A 67 -24.75 -3.14 9.25
CA HIS A 67 -23.88 -3.54 10.35
C HIS A 67 -22.52 -2.82 10.33
N VAL A 68 -22.35 -1.83 9.45
CA VAL A 68 -21.15 -1.02 9.39
C VAL A 68 -21.35 0.22 10.27
N ASN A 69 -20.35 0.55 11.08
CA ASN A 69 -20.40 1.64 12.05
C ASN A 69 -19.50 2.80 11.64
N GLY A 70 -20.04 4.01 11.62
CA GLY A 70 -19.27 5.25 11.46
C GLY A 70 -18.57 5.42 10.12
N ILE A 71 -19.01 4.69 9.08
CA ILE A 71 -18.60 4.91 7.70
C ILE A 71 -19.80 4.78 6.77
N GLU A 72 -19.85 5.66 5.77
CA GLU A 72 -20.75 5.55 4.62
C GLU A 72 -19.90 5.08 3.42
N PRO A 73 -20.05 3.82 2.99
CA PRO A 73 -19.35 3.33 1.82
C PRO A 73 -19.71 4.11 0.56
N MET A 74 -18.70 4.40 -0.26
CA MET A 74 -18.91 5.06 -1.55
C MET A 74 -19.51 4.09 -2.57
N SER A 75 -20.17 4.61 -3.62
CA SER A 75 -20.82 3.80 -4.64
C SER A 75 -19.88 2.76 -5.27
N HIS A 76 -18.66 3.15 -5.64
CA HIS A 76 -17.69 2.22 -6.22
C HIS A 76 -17.27 1.10 -5.25
N GLN A 77 -17.27 1.36 -3.94
CA GLN A 77 -16.94 0.36 -2.92
C GLN A 77 -18.06 -0.67 -2.78
N ILE A 78 -19.32 -0.20 -2.85
CA ILE A 78 -20.52 -1.05 -2.86
C ILE A 78 -20.53 -1.92 -4.12
N ASP A 79 -20.28 -1.33 -5.29
CA ASP A 79 -20.27 -2.04 -6.56
C ASP A 79 -19.16 -3.09 -6.60
N THR A 80 -17.97 -2.75 -6.07
CA THR A 80 -16.86 -3.68 -5.90
C THR A 80 -17.27 -4.87 -5.03
N ALA A 81 -17.89 -4.63 -3.88
CA ALA A 81 -18.34 -5.71 -3.00
C ALA A 81 -19.38 -6.62 -3.66
N LYS A 82 -20.36 -6.04 -4.38
CA LYS A 82 -21.38 -6.80 -5.14
C LYS A 82 -20.75 -7.66 -6.23
N LYS A 83 -19.85 -7.08 -7.04
CA LYS A 83 -19.17 -7.81 -8.13
C LYS A 83 -18.33 -8.97 -7.60
N VAL A 84 -17.65 -8.80 -6.47
CA VAL A 84 -16.88 -9.89 -5.85
C VAL A 84 -17.81 -11.01 -5.38
N LEU A 85 -18.95 -10.67 -4.80
CA LEU A 85 -19.93 -11.61 -4.28
C LEU A 85 -20.61 -12.41 -5.41
N TYR A 86 -21.19 -11.73 -6.40
CA TYR A 86 -22.04 -12.35 -7.42
C TYR A 86 -21.24 -12.94 -8.59
N ASP A 87 -20.25 -12.21 -9.11
CA ASP A 87 -19.59 -12.57 -10.37
C ASP A 87 -18.28 -13.34 -10.13
N MET A 88 -17.47 -12.87 -9.19
CA MET A 88 -16.11 -13.39 -8.98
C MET A 88 -16.05 -14.60 -8.05
N ARG A 89 -17.17 -14.91 -7.36
CA ARG A 89 -17.30 -15.99 -6.38
C ARG A 89 -16.28 -15.88 -5.24
N GLY A 90 -16.03 -14.67 -4.75
CA GLY A 90 -15.14 -14.38 -3.62
C GLY A 90 -13.65 -14.58 -3.92
N ARG A 91 -13.26 -14.59 -5.20
CA ARG A 91 -11.86 -14.69 -5.64
C ARG A 91 -11.54 -13.52 -6.57
N ALA A 92 -10.93 -12.47 -6.02
CA ALA A 92 -10.73 -11.20 -6.71
C ALA A 92 -9.36 -10.57 -6.45
N ILE A 93 -8.88 -9.80 -7.43
CA ILE A 93 -7.77 -8.87 -7.31
C ILE A 93 -8.37 -7.46 -7.27
N LEU A 94 -8.25 -6.76 -6.14
CA LEU A 94 -8.68 -5.37 -6.00
C LEU A 94 -7.48 -4.47 -6.30
N ALA A 95 -7.49 -3.90 -7.51
CA ALA A 95 -6.39 -3.17 -8.11
C ALA A 95 -6.58 -1.64 -8.08
N ASP A 96 -7.37 -1.17 -7.13
CA ASP A 96 -7.79 0.22 -7.04
C ASP A 96 -6.64 1.16 -6.75
N GLU A 97 -6.75 2.40 -7.20
CA GLU A 97 -5.74 3.43 -6.97
C GLU A 97 -5.44 3.65 -5.46
N VAL A 98 -4.25 4.17 -5.15
CA VAL A 98 -3.88 4.48 -3.76
C VAL A 98 -4.83 5.53 -3.21
N GLY A 99 -5.44 5.23 -2.06
CA GLY A 99 -6.33 6.15 -1.36
C GLY A 99 -7.82 5.99 -1.67
N LEU A 100 -8.24 5.07 -2.54
CA LEU A 100 -9.66 4.80 -2.85
C LEU A 100 -10.41 3.92 -1.82
N GLY A 101 -9.68 3.39 -0.83
CA GLY A 101 -10.29 2.64 0.28
C GLY A 101 -10.35 1.12 0.10
N LYS A 102 -9.34 0.50 -0.52
CA LYS A 102 -9.20 -0.98 -0.62
C LYS A 102 -9.44 -1.74 0.69
N THR A 103 -9.02 -1.17 1.83
CA THR A 103 -9.27 -1.76 3.15
C THR A 103 -10.76 -1.75 3.51
N ILE A 104 -11.50 -0.72 3.10
CA ILE A 104 -12.95 -0.62 3.28
C ILE A 104 -13.66 -1.64 2.39
N GLU A 105 -13.29 -1.74 1.10
CA GLU A 105 -13.84 -2.74 0.17
C GLU A 105 -13.63 -4.16 0.68
N ALA A 106 -12.40 -4.50 1.07
CA ALA A 106 -12.08 -5.81 1.63
C ALA A 106 -12.84 -6.07 2.94
N GLY A 107 -13.02 -5.05 3.78
CA GLY A 107 -13.82 -5.13 5.00
C GLY A 107 -15.30 -5.38 4.73
N LEU A 108 -15.88 -4.69 3.73
CA LEU A 108 -17.27 -4.91 3.27
C LEU A 108 -17.46 -6.33 2.77
N ILE A 109 -16.57 -6.80 1.88
CA ILE A 109 -16.61 -8.17 1.35
C ILE A 109 -16.50 -9.18 2.49
N LEU A 110 -15.53 -9.03 3.38
CA LEU A 110 -15.36 -9.95 4.51
C LEU A 110 -16.61 -9.97 5.39
N LYS A 111 -17.14 -8.79 5.76
CA LYS A 111 -18.33 -8.67 6.61
C LYS A 111 -19.56 -9.31 5.96
N GLU A 112 -19.76 -9.08 4.67
CA GLU A 112 -20.87 -9.66 3.90
C GLU A 112 -20.81 -11.20 3.92
N TYR A 113 -19.63 -11.76 3.65
CA TYR A 113 -19.44 -13.21 3.65
C TYR A 113 -19.59 -13.82 5.06
N MET A 114 -19.25 -13.08 6.12
CA MET A 114 -19.47 -13.51 7.50
C MET A 114 -20.95 -13.51 7.87
N ILE A 115 -21.70 -12.45 7.52
CA ILE A 115 -23.14 -12.35 7.81
C ILE A 115 -23.92 -13.46 7.08
N ARG A 116 -23.52 -13.78 5.84
CA ARG A 116 -24.11 -14.88 5.08
C ARG A 116 -23.68 -16.29 5.55
N GLY A 117 -22.86 -16.39 6.60
CA GLY A 117 -22.37 -17.67 7.13
C GLY A 117 -21.38 -18.39 6.22
N LEU A 118 -20.81 -17.72 5.21
CA LEU A 118 -19.88 -18.30 4.23
C LEU A 118 -18.42 -18.29 4.70
N VAL A 119 -18.09 -17.37 5.61
CA VAL A 119 -16.75 -17.20 6.19
C VAL A 119 -16.86 -17.16 7.70
N ARG A 120 -16.13 -18.06 8.37
CA ARG A 120 -15.89 -18.01 9.80
C ARG A 120 -14.42 -17.74 10.07
N LYS A 121 -13.52 -18.48 9.42
CA LYS A 121 -12.08 -18.38 9.63
C LYS A 121 -11.39 -17.59 8.52
N ALA A 122 -10.80 -16.44 8.84
CA ALA A 122 -10.14 -15.57 7.88
C ALA A 122 -8.71 -15.21 8.29
N LEU A 123 -7.79 -15.27 7.31
CA LEU A 123 -6.40 -14.85 7.46
C LEU A 123 -6.14 -13.61 6.61
N ILE A 124 -5.59 -12.57 7.24
CA ILE A 124 -5.30 -11.29 6.61
C ILE A 124 -3.79 -11.04 6.73
N LEU A 125 -3.08 -11.14 5.60
CA LEU A 125 -1.63 -10.97 5.50
C LEU A 125 -1.29 -9.58 4.98
N VAL A 126 -0.60 -8.79 5.80
CA VAL A 126 -0.33 -7.37 5.51
C VAL A 126 1.13 -7.01 5.81
N PRO A 127 1.64 -5.85 5.38
CA PRO A 127 2.92 -5.33 5.89
C PRO A 127 2.91 -5.15 7.41
N ALA A 128 4.07 -5.31 8.06
CA ALA A 128 4.16 -5.25 9.52
C ALA A 128 3.69 -3.92 10.15
N SER A 129 3.77 -2.82 9.41
CA SER A 129 3.23 -1.50 9.80
C SER A 129 1.71 -1.45 9.79
N LEU A 130 1.05 -2.26 8.95
CA LEU A 130 -0.39 -2.21 8.69
C LEU A 130 -1.24 -3.11 9.59
N VAL A 131 -0.62 -4.06 10.30
CA VAL A 131 -1.33 -5.06 11.13
C VAL A 131 -2.33 -4.41 12.09
N LEU A 132 -1.91 -3.39 12.84
CA LEU A 132 -2.77 -2.76 13.85
C LEU A 132 -3.77 -1.78 13.24
N GLN A 133 -3.47 -1.22 12.07
CA GLN A 133 -4.45 -0.44 11.32
C GLN A 133 -5.60 -1.33 10.86
N TRP A 134 -5.29 -2.46 10.21
CA TRP A 134 -6.28 -3.44 9.78
C TRP A 134 -7.15 -3.94 10.93
N VAL A 135 -6.54 -4.30 12.06
CA VAL A 135 -7.30 -4.71 13.27
C VAL A 135 -8.24 -3.62 13.74
N ARG A 136 -7.79 -2.37 13.84
CA ARG A 136 -8.65 -1.24 14.23
C ARG A 136 -9.78 -1.03 13.25
N GLU A 137 -9.50 -1.02 11.95
CA GLU A 137 -10.52 -0.81 10.92
C GLU A 137 -11.59 -1.91 10.96
N LEU A 138 -11.19 -3.18 11.06
CA LEU A 138 -12.11 -4.31 11.18
C LEU A 138 -12.97 -4.27 12.45
N ASN A 139 -12.37 -3.98 13.60
CA ASN A 139 -13.11 -3.93 14.86
C ASN A 139 -14.02 -2.70 14.96
N GLN A 140 -13.52 -1.51 14.63
CA GLN A 140 -14.26 -0.26 14.83
C GLN A 140 -15.31 -0.02 13.75
N LYS A 141 -14.98 -0.24 12.48
CA LYS A 141 -15.87 0.07 11.36
C LYS A 141 -16.79 -1.09 11.00
N PHE A 142 -16.30 -2.33 11.09
CA PHE A 142 -17.06 -3.50 10.63
C PHE A 142 -17.56 -4.38 11.78
N GLY A 143 -17.20 -4.09 13.04
CA GLY A 143 -17.56 -4.94 14.18
C GLY A 143 -17.05 -6.37 14.03
N ILE A 144 -15.95 -6.58 13.32
CA ILE A 144 -15.31 -7.90 13.16
C ILE A 144 -14.24 -8.03 14.23
N ALA A 145 -14.35 -9.06 15.06
CA ALA A 145 -13.42 -9.37 16.15
C ALA A 145 -12.08 -9.90 15.62
N ALA A 146 -11.35 -9.05 14.90
CA ALA A 146 -10.06 -9.37 14.32
C ALA A 146 -8.96 -9.22 15.38
N ALA A 147 -8.07 -10.22 15.47
CA ALA A 147 -6.96 -10.21 16.39
C ALA A 147 -5.62 -9.99 15.66
N ALA A 148 -4.79 -9.09 16.19
CA ALA A 148 -3.40 -8.98 15.75
C ALA A 148 -2.62 -10.19 16.24
N GLN A 149 -1.90 -10.86 15.34
CA GLN A 149 -1.06 -11.97 15.75
C GLN A 149 0.08 -11.49 16.67
N LYS A 150 0.16 -12.11 17.86
CA LYS A 150 1.18 -11.87 18.89
C LYS A 150 1.80 -13.17 19.41
N LYS A 151 0.99 -14.20 19.64
CA LYS A 151 1.40 -15.49 20.20
C LYS A 151 0.97 -16.64 19.28
N SER A 152 1.70 -17.75 19.31
CA SER A 152 1.47 -18.89 18.40
C SER A 152 0.09 -19.53 18.57
N TYR A 153 -0.44 -19.67 19.78
CA TYR A 153 -1.75 -20.28 19.99
C TYR A 153 -2.89 -19.50 19.30
N MET A 154 -2.70 -18.20 19.07
CA MET A 154 -3.73 -17.34 18.47
C MET A 154 -4.13 -17.82 17.08
N TRP A 155 -3.20 -18.43 16.33
CA TRP A 155 -3.46 -19.02 15.00
C TRP A 155 -4.62 -20.03 15.00
N GLN A 156 -4.77 -20.77 16.10
CA GLN A 156 -5.78 -21.81 16.25
C GLN A 156 -7.05 -21.29 16.94
N THR A 157 -6.90 -20.40 17.92
CA THR A 157 -8.04 -19.95 18.76
C THR A 157 -8.83 -18.79 18.16
N CYS A 158 -8.22 -17.95 17.34
CA CYS A 158 -8.89 -16.78 16.78
C CYS A 158 -9.45 -17.10 15.38
N ASP A 159 -10.70 -16.74 15.16
CA ASP A 159 -11.38 -16.93 13.88
C ASP A 159 -10.86 -15.96 12.80
N VAL A 160 -10.64 -14.68 13.14
CA VAL A 160 -10.12 -13.67 12.22
C VAL A 160 -8.77 -13.15 12.71
N ILE A 161 -7.71 -13.40 11.93
CA ILE A 161 -6.33 -13.04 12.31
C ILE A 161 -5.71 -12.12 11.28
N VAL A 162 -5.11 -11.04 11.78
CA VAL A 162 -4.26 -10.14 11.00
C VAL A 162 -2.80 -10.36 11.39
N ALA A 163 -1.95 -10.69 10.42
CA ALA A 163 -0.55 -10.96 10.65
C ALA A 163 0.34 -10.36 9.55
N SER A 164 1.63 -10.14 9.88
CA SER A 164 2.58 -9.78 8.84
C SER A 164 3.04 -10.99 8.04
N MET A 165 3.19 -10.81 6.73
CA MET A 165 3.72 -11.84 5.83
C MET A 165 5.05 -12.44 6.36
N ASP A 166 5.95 -11.57 6.84
CA ASP A 166 7.24 -11.99 7.39
C ASP A 166 7.14 -12.83 8.66
N THR A 167 6.10 -12.65 9.46
CA THR A 167 5.88 -13.45 10.67
C THR A 167 5.23 -14.78 10.33
N ALA A 168 4.21 -14.75 9.45
CA ALA A 168 3.46 -15.95 9.08
C ALA A 168 4.35 -16.99 8.37
N LYS A 169 5.30 -16.55 7.53
CA LYS A 169 6.17 -17.43 6.76
C LYS A 169 7.38 -18.01 7.51
N ARG A 170 7.64 -17.57 8.75
CA ARG A 170 8.79 -18.00 9.56
C ARG A 170 8.39 -19.06 10.58
N ASP A 171 9.30 -20.00 10.86
CA ASP A 171 9.09 -20.97 11.93
C ASP A 171 9.11 -20.30 13.32
N PRO A 172 8.32 -20.80 14.28
CA PRO A 172 7.44 -21.97 14.21
C PRO A 172 6.04 -21.67 13.63
N HIS A 173 5.77 -20.44 13.19
CA HIS A 173 4.43 -20.05 12.74
C HIS A 173 4.06 -20.66 11.38
N ARG A 174 5.03 -20.84 10.49
CA ARG A 174 4.81 -21.35 9.13
C ARG A 174 4.06 -22.67 9.14
N GLU A 175 4.52 -23.63 9.94
CA GLU A 175 3.89 -24.96 10.04
C GLU A 175 2.45 -24.87 10.55
N ILE A 176 2.22 -24.11 11.62
CA ILE A 176 0.88 -23.91 12.19
C ILE A 176 -0.06 -23.29 11.16
N VAL A 177 0.39 -22.23 10.48
CA VAL A 177 -0.44 -21.49 9.54
C VAL A 177 -0.79 -22.34 8.31
N LEU A 178 0.14 -23.15 7.81
CA LEU A 178 -0.10 -24.06 6.68
C LEU A 178 -0.96 -25.28 7.03
N GLY A 179 -0.96 -25.69 8.31
CA GLY A 179 -1.79 -26.79 8.81
C GLY A 179 -3.26 -26.42 9.03
N LEU A 180 -3.64 -25.16 8.78
CA LEU A 180 -5.00 -24.66 8.99
C LEU A 180 -5.71 -24.40 7.66
N ASP A 181 -7.02 -24.65 7.65
CA ASP A 181 -7.91 -24.26 6.56
C ASP A 181 -8.52 -22.88 6.85
N TYR A 182 -8.51 -22.01 5.83
CA TYR A 182 -9.12 -20.68 5.90
C TYR A 182 -10.28 -20.58 4.92
N ASP A 183 -11.40 -20.02 5.38
CA ASP A 183 -12.51 -19.70 4.49
C ASP A 183 -12.13 -18.54 3.58
N MET A 184 -11.42 -17.52 4.10
CA MET A 184 -10.96 -16.38 3.31
C MET A 184 -9.51 -16.01 3.61
N LEU A 185 -8.72 -15.85 2.55
CA LEU A 185 -7.40 -15.23 2.60
C LEU A 185 -7.48 -13.81 2.02
N ILE A 186 -7.00 -12.81 2.75
CA ILE A 186 -6.81 -11.45 2.23
C ILE A 186 -5.32 -11.14 2.27
N VAL A 187 -4.74 -10.72 1.15
CA VAL A 187 -3.34 -10.29 1.09
C VAL A 187 -3.27 -8.84 0.63
N ASP A 188 -2.78 -7.98 1.50
CA ASP A 188 -2.53 -6.58 1.20
C ASP A 188 -1.13 -6.37 0.61
N GLU A 189 -0.97 -5.34 -0.21
CA GLU A 189 0.25 -5.09 -1.01
C GLU A 189 0.69 -6.31 -1.83
N ALA A 190 -0.26 -6.94 -2.54
CA ALA A 190 -0.05 -8.14 -3.35
C ALA A 190 0.97 -7.95 -4.49
N HIS A 191 1.41 -6.72 -4.78
CA HIS A 191 2.55 -6.47 -5.65
C HIS A 191 3.84 -7.18 -5.17
N LYS A 192 3.95 -7.51 -3.87
CA LYS A 192 5.04 -8.30 -3.29
C LYS A 192 5.01 -9.80 -3.68
N LEU A 193 3.96 -10.25 -4.38
CA LEU A 193 3.74 -11.64 -4.83
C LEU A 193 3.95 -11.83 -6.35
N LYS A 194 4.60 -10.89 -7.04
CA LYS A 194 4.74 -10.95 -8.50
C LYS A 194 5.73 -12.03 -8.98
N ASN A 195 6.72 -12.37 -8.17
CA ASN A 195 7.79 -13.30 -8.54
C ASN A 195 7.63 -14.66 -7.87
N LYS A 196 7.38 -15.70 -8.68
CA LYS A 196 7.21 -17.10 -8.25
C LYS A 196 8.40 -17.69 -7.48
N LYS A 197 9.61 -17.16 -7.67
CA LYS A 197 10.82 -17.60 -6.96
C LYS A 197 10.91 -17.08 -5.51
N THR A 198 10.05 -16.13 -5.14
CA THR A 198 10.10 -15.54 -3.80
C THR A 198 9.44 -16.46 -2.77
N THR A 199 9.98 -16.46 -1.55
CA THR A 199 9.41 -17.19 -0.42
C THR A 199 7.99 -16.73 -0.08
N ASN A 200 7.68 -15.45 -0.29
CA ASN A 200 6.32 -14.92 -0.11
C ASN A 200 5.32 -15.58 -1.06
N TYR A 201 5.66 -15.70 -2.35
CA TYR A 201 4.80 -16.34 -3.34
C TYR A 201 4.54 -17.80 -2.99
N GLN A 202 5.61 -18.54 -2.68
CA GLN A 202 5.54 -19.97 -2.35
C GLN A 202 4.66 -20.20 -1.12
N PHE A 203 4.90 -19.43 -0.05
CA PHE A 203 4.11 -19.50 1.17
C PHE A 203 2.62 -19.25 0.93
N VAL A 204 2.25 -18.19 0.19
CA VAL A 204 0.84 -17.90 -0.13
C VAL A 204 0.24 -18.98 -1.03
N GLY A 205 1.03 -19.55 -1.94
CA GLY A 205 0.62 -20.64 -2.81
C GLY A 205 0.24 -21.91 -2.05
N GLU A 206 0.94 -22.22 -0.95
CA GLU A 206 0.73 -23.41 -0.12
C GLU A 206 -0.49 -23.30 0.82
N LEU A 207 -0.99 -22.09 1.10
CA LEU A 207 -2.14 -21.89 1.99
C LEU A 207 -3.44 -22.49 1.43
N ARG A 208 -4.17 -23.22 2.27
CA ARG A 208 -5.51 -23.75 1.97
C ARG A 208 -6.57 -22.68 2.20
N LYS A 209 -7.34 -22.36 1.14
CA LYS A 209 -8.22 -21.19 1.10
C LYS A 209 -9.42 -21.38 0.17
N LYS A 210 -10.63 -21.10 0.65
CA LYS A 210 -11.88 -21.16 -0.15
C LYS A 210 -12.10 -19.87 -0.96
N TYR A 211 -11.97 -18.71 -0.33
CA TYR A 211 -12.04 -17.37 -0.91
C TYR A 211 -10.67 -16.68 -0.80
N CYS A 212 -10.39 -15.75 -1.72
CA CYS A 212 -9.09 -15.08 -1.77
C CYS A 212 -9.21 -13.67 -2.34
N LEU A 213 -8.74 -12.66 -1.61
CA LEU A 213 -8.68 -11.28 -2.06
C LEU A 213 -7.22 -10.84 -2.11
N LEU A 214 -6.76 -10.35 -3.26
CA LEU A 214 -5.44 -9.76 -3.44
C LEU A 214 -5.57 -8.26 -3.63
N LEU A 215 -5.07 -7.46 -2.70
CA LEU A 215 -5.19 -6.00 -2.73
C LEU A 215 -3.87 -5.39 -3.22
N THR A 216 -3.92 -4.54 -4.23
CA THR A 216 -2.73 -3.87 -4.76
C THR A 216 -3.13 -2.56 -5.43
N ALA A 217 -2.26 -1.55 -5.43
CA ALA A 217 -2.47 -0.37 -6.27
C ALA A 217 -1.95 -0.56 -7.69
N THR A 218 -1.06 -1.53 -7.91
CA THR A 218 -0.30 -1.71 -9.15
C THR A 218 -0.33 -3.19 -9.56
N PRO A 219 -1.41 -3.67 -10.20
CA PRO A 219 -1.57 -5.10 -10.50
C PRO A 219 -0.54 -5.61 -11.52
N VAL A 220 -0.03 -4.75 -12.41
CA VAL A 220 0.92 -5.11 -13.48
C VAL A 220 2.07 -4.11 -13.42
N GLN A 221 3.31 -4.57 -13.19
CA GLN A 221 4.50 -3.68 -13.16
C GLN A 221 5.55 -4.01 -14.22
N ASN A 222 5.67 -5.25 -14.73
CA ASN A 222 6.80 -5.59 -15.62
C ASN A 222 6.47 -6.50 -16.81
N ASP A 223 5.54 -7.45 -16.66
CA ASP A 223 5.28 -8.54 -17.63
C ASP A 223 3.89 -9.18 -17.36
N LEU A 224 3.21 -9.65 -18.40
CA LEU A 224 2.01 -10.51 -18.30
C LEU A 224 2.26 -11.77 -17.46
N LYS A 225 3.53 -12.19 -17.31
CA LYS A 225 3.94 -13.25 -16.37
C LYS A 225 3.63 -12.92 -14.91
N GLU A 226 3.76 -11.66 -14.50
CA GLU A 226 3.45 -11.25 -13.11
C GLU A 226 1.96 -11.37 -12.83
N LEU A 227 1.15 -10.90 -13.79
CA LEU A 227 -0.29 -11.02 -13.73
C LEU A 227 -0.70 -12.50 -13.71
N TYR A 228 -0.12 -13.33 -14.57
CA TYR A 228 -0.31 -14.78 -14.54
C TYR A 228 0.01 -15.38 -13.16
N ASN A 229 1.12 -14.96 -12.54
CA ASN A 229 1.50 -15.46 -11.22
C ASN A 229 0.44 -15.12 -10.15
N LEU A 230 -0.08 -13.89 -10.14
CA LEU A 230 -1.15 -13.48 -9.22
C LEU A 230 -2.45 -14.22 -9.47
N ILE A 231 -2.84 -14.39 -10.75
CA ILE A 231 -4.05 -15.13 -11.12
C ILE A 231 -3.92 -16.60 -10.72
N ASN A 232 -2.75 -17.20 -10.90
CA ASN A 232 -2.51 -18.58 -10.51
C ASN A 232 -2.57 -18.78 -8.99
N LEU A 233 -2.20 -17.77 -8.17
CA LEU A 233 -2.44 -17.81 -6.72
C LEU A 233 -3.93 -17.73 -6.37
N LEU A 234 -4.68 -16.96 -7.16
CA LEU A 234 -6.10 -16.73 -6.96
C LEU A 234 -6.95 -17.96 -7.36
N LYS A 235 -6.71 -18.52 -8.54
CA LYS A 235 -7.40 -19.68 -9.12
C LYS A 235 -6.38 -20.57 -9.86
N PRO A 236 -5.74 -21.53 -9.15
CA PRO A 236 -4.78 -22.43 -9.76
C PRO A 236 -5.38 -23.18 -10.97
N GLY A 237 -4.69 -23.16 -12.11
CA GLY A 237 -5.09 -23.89 -13.31
C GLY A 237 -6.13 -23.22 -14.22
N GLN A 238 -6.75 -22.10 -13.83
CA GLN A 238 -7.76 -21.40 -14.66
C GLN A 238 -7.22 -20.99 -16.04
N LEU A 239 -5.97 -20.53 -16.09
CA LEU A 239 -5.31 -20.08 -17.32
C LEU A 239 -4.46 -21.19 -17.99
N GLY A 240 -4.55 -22.43 -17.51
CA GLY A 240 -3.69 -23.53 -17.93
C GLY A 240 -2.21 -23.36 -17.55
N ALA A 241 -1.34 -24.17 -18.16
CA ALA A 241 0.11 -24.09 -17.96
C ALA A 241 0.67 -22.74 -18.45
N GLN A 242 1.71 -22.23 -17.78
CA GLN A 242 2.32 -20.93 -18.09
C GLN A 242 2.79 -20.82 -19.55
N THR A 243 3.27 -21.92 -20.12
CA THR A 243 3.65 -22.05 -21.53
C THR A 243 2.45 -21.87 -22.46
N ASN A 244 1.30 -22.45 -22.13
CA ASN A 244 0.07 -22.32 -22.91
C ASN A 244 -0.50 -20.90 -22.80
N PHE A 245 -0.46 -20.30 -21.61
CA PHE A 245 -0.86 -18.91 -21.42
C PHE A 245 0.01 -17.95 -22.24
N GLN A 246 1.33 -18.16 -22.25
CA GLN A 246 2.23 -17.39 -23.12
C GLN A 246 1.93 -17.64 -24.60
N ALA A 247 1.76 -18.88 -25.04
CA ALA A 247 1.47 -19.18 -26.45
C ALA A 247 0.13 -18.59 -26.94
N ASN A 248 -0.90 -18.58 -26.09
CA ASN A 248 -2.26 -18.16 -26.44
C ASN A 248 -2.49 -16.66 -26.28
N PHE A 249 -1.78 -16.01 -25.36
CA PHE A 249 -2.02 -14.62 -24.97
C PHE A 249 -0.79 -13.72 -25.07
N VAL A 250 0.37 -14.19 -25.58
CA VAL A 250 1.61 -13.39 -25.69
C VAL A 250 2.29 -13.64 -27.05
N MET A 251 2.15 -12.72 -28.02
CA MET A 251 2.83 -12.83 -29.35
C MET A 251 4.33 -12.53 -29.28
N ALA A 252 4.71 -11.55 -28.46
CA ALA A 252 6.08 -11.20 -28.08
C ALA A 252 6.04 -10.81 -26.60
N LYS A 253 7.18 -10.77 -25.89
CA LYS A 253 7.31 -10.60 -24.40
C LYS A 253 6.32 -9.63 -23.69
N ARG A 254 5.59 -8.75 -24.40
CA ARG A 254 4.61 -7.80 -23.87
C ARG A 254 3.34 -7.57 -24.72
N MET A 255 3.16 -8.20 -25.87
CA MET A 255 1.99 -7.95 -26.74
C MET A 255 0.96 -9.08 -26.68
N PRO A 256 -0.29 -8.80 -26.27
CA PRO A 256 -1.33 -9.79 -26.25
C PRO A 256 -1.74 -10.20 -27.67
N LYS A 257 -1.87 -11.52 -27.88
CA LYS A 257 -2.33 -12.09 -29.15
C LYS A 257 -3.84 -11.93 -29.34
N ASN A 258 -4.60 -11.92 -28.24
CA ASN A 258 -6.06 -11.91 -28.19
C ASN A 258 -6.56 -10.97 -27.06
N GLU A 259 -6.54 -9.67 -27.33
CA GLU A 259 -6.87 -8.61 -26.38
C GLU A 259 -8.28 -8.76 -25.77
N GLY A 260 -9.33 -8.83 -26.58
CA GLY A 260 -10.70 -8.94 -26.08
C GLY A 260 -10.95 -10.18 -25.21
N VAL A 261 -10.30 -11.30 -25.54
CA VAL A 261 -10.42 -12.54 -24.74
C VAL A 261 -9.66 -12.40 -23.43
N LEU A 262 -8.44 -11.85 -23.46
CA LEU A 262 -7.67 -11.59 -22.24
C LEU A 262 -8.44 -10.64 -21.30
N GLN A 263 -9.13 -9.65 -21.85
CA GLN A 263 -9.97 -8.75 -21.08
C GLN A 263 -11.14 -9.42 -20.39
N GLN A 264 -11.88 -10.23 -21.14
CA GLN A 264 -12.98 -11.00 -20.59
C GLN A 264 -12.50 -11.96 -19.51
N GLU A 265 -11.30 -12.53 -19.62
CA GLU A 265 -10.74 -13.40 -18.58
C GLU A 265 -10.27 -12.61 -17.36
N LEU A 266 -9.66 -11.44 -17.56
CA LEU A 266 -9.23 -10.58 -16.46
C LEU A 266 -10.41 -9.91 -15.73
N SER A 267 -11.49 -9.57 -16.43
CA SER A 267 -12.69 -8.96 -15.83
C SER A 267 -13.40 -9.86 -14.84
N LYS A 268 -13.27 -11.18 -15.01
CA LYS A 268 -13.83 -12.21 -14.13
C LYS A 268 -13.10 -12.32 -12.80
N ILE A 269 -11.92 -11.70 -12.65
CA ILE A 269 -11.05 -11.89 -11.47
C ILE A 269 -10.40 -10.61 -10.94
N MET A 270 -10.42 -9.50 -11.66
CA MET A 270 -9.80 -8.24 -11.23
C MET A 270 -10.79 -7.09 -11.31
N ILE A 271 -10.74 -6.17 -10.35
CA ILE A 271 -11.50 -4.92 -10.29
C ILE A 271 -10.50 -3.78 -10.18
N ARG A 272 -10.74 -2.67 -10.88
CA ARG A 272 -9.88 -1.49 -10.83
C ARG A 272 -10.70 -0.22 -10.94
N ASN A 273 -10.75 0.54 -9.85
CA ASN A 273 -11.30 1.89 -9.79
C ASN A 273 -10.18 2.94 -9.81
N ARG A 274 -10.40 4.08 -10.47
CA ARG A 274 -9.48 5.24 -10.49
C ARG A 274 -10.13 6.48 -9.91
N ARG A 275 -9.31 7.46 -9.48
CA ARG A 275 -9.81 8.72 -8.91
C ARG A 275 -10.69 9.53 -9.87
N GLY A 276 -10.42 9.45 -11.18
CA GLY A 276 -11.21 10.17 -12.20
C GLY A 276 -12.51 9.48 -12.61
N ASP A 277 -12.75 8.25 -12.18
CA ASP A 277 -13.88 7.44 -12.66
C ASP A 277 -15.19 7.68 -11.87
N GLY A 278 -15.19 8.53 -10.83
CA GLY A 278 -16.37 8.80 -10.00
C GLY A 278 -16.51 10.27 -9.56
N ASN A 279 -17.67 10.61 -8.97
CA ASN A 279 -17.97 11.94 -8.37
C ASN A 279 -17.23 12.17 -7.03
N VAL A 280 -15.97 11.75 -6.95
CA VAL A 280 -15.19 11.81 -5.72
C VAL A 280 -14.34 13.07 -5.74
N GLU A 281 -14.76 14.09 -4.99
CA GLU A 281 -13.96 15.31 -4.84
C GLU A 281 -12.78 15.08 -3.90
N PHE A 282 -11.57 15.15 -4.45
CA PHE A 282 -10.34 15.22 -3.69
C PHE A 282 -9.98 16.69 -3.40
N LYS A 283 -9.36 16.92 -2.24
CA LYS A 283 -8.75 18.21 -1.91
C LYS A 283 -7.56 18.49 -2.83
N LYS A 284 -7.16 19.75 -2.95
CA LYS A 284 -6.09 20.13 -3.89
C LYS A 284 -4.72 19.77 -3.31
N ARG A 285 -3.79 19.46 -4.20
CA ARG A 285 -2.36 19.35 -3.90
C ARG A 285 -1.73 20.72 -4.17
N ILE A 286 -1.11 21.33 -3.17
CA ILE A 286 -0.40 22.61 -3.29
C ILE A 286 1.08 22.35 -3.05
N VAL A 287 1.87 22.41 -4.12
CA VAL A 287 3.29 22.05 -4.08
C VAL A 287 4.13 23.33 -4.04
N LYS A 288 5.03 23.42 -3.05
CA LYS A 288 5.99 24.52 -2.90
C LYS A 288 7.40 23.96 -2.90
N ASN A 289 8.14 24.27 -3.96
CA ASN A 289 9.55 23.91 -4.09
C ASN A 289 10.40 25.01 -3.44
N ILE A 290 11.25 24.62 -2.48
CA ILE A 290 12.09 25.55 -1.71
C ILE A 290 13.54 25.20 -1.99
N THR A 291 14.14 25.99 -2.87
CA THR A 291 15.55 25.87 -3.24
C THR A 291 16.42 26.69 -2.31
N LEU A 292 17.39 26.04 -1.66
CA LEU A 292 18.24 26.59 -0.61
C LEU A 292 19.68 26.72 -1.08
N THR A 293 20.40 27.73 -0.60
CA THR A 293 21.84 27.88 -0.83
C THR A 293 22.58 27.32 0.37
N LEU A 294 23.43 26.31 0.17
CA LEU A 294 24.26 25.74 1.24
C LEU A 294 25.21 26.78 1.84
N SER A 295 25.51 26.62 3.12
CA SER A 295 26.62 27.35 3.75
C SER A 295 27.95 27.02 3.06
N PRO A 296 28.97 27.91 3.11
CA PRO A 296 30.28 27.62 2.54
C PRO A 296 30.89 26.31 3.04
N GLU A 297 30.68 25.98 4.31
CA GLU A 297 31.15 24.75 4.94
C GLU A 297 30.40 23.51 4.44
N GLU A 298 29.07 23.58 4.29
CA GLU A 298 28.26 22.50 3.72
C GLU A 298 28.60 22.28 2.23
N GLN A 299 28.79 23.36 1.47
CA GLN A 299 29.19 23.29 0.07
C GLN A 299 30.57 22.63 -0.07
N ALA A 300 31.54 23.03 0.75
CA ALA A 300 32.87 22.43 0.75
C ALA A 300 32.85 20.94 1.11
N LEU A 301 31.94 20.51 2.01
CA LEU A 301 31.73 19.09 2.29
C LEU A 301 31.11 18.36 1.09
N TYR A 302 30.09 18.95 0.46
CA TYR A 302 29.44 18.38 -0.73
C TYR A 302 30.43 18.17 -1.88
N ASP A 303 31.22 19.20 -2.19
CA ASP A 303 32.24 19.15 -3.25
C ASP A 303 33.30 18.08 -2.91
N GLY A 304 33.79 18.06 -1.67
CA GLY A 304 34.77 17.08 -1.22
C GLY A 304 34.26 15.63 -1.27
N VAL A 305 33.01 15.39 -0.87
CA VAL A 305 32.37 14.06 -0.98
C VAL A 305 32.19 13.66 -2.44
N THR A 306 31.76 14.58 -3.29
CA THR A 306 31.57 14.34 -4.72
C THR A 306 32.89 13.97 -5.41
N ASP A 307 33.97 14.70 -5.12
CA ASP A 307 35.30 14.42 -5.65
C ASP A 307 35.87 13.09 -5.13
N PHE A 308 35.64 12.79 -3.84
CA PHE A 308 36.00 11.50 -3.27
C PHE A 308 35.30 10.36 -4.02
N ILE A 309 33.98 10.46 -4.22
CA ILE A 309 33.17 9.45 -4.90
C ILE A 309 33.62 9.29 -6.36
N ARG A 310 33.86 10.40 -7.09
CA ARG A 310 34.36 10.36 -8.47
C ARG A 310 35.70 9.62 -8.56
N SER A 311 36.64 9.94 -7.66
CA SER A 311 37.95 9.28 -7.62
C SER A 311 37.86 7.78 -7.32
N GLN A 312 36.93 7.37 -6.44
CA GLN A 312 36.69 5.96 -6.15
C GLN A 312 36.00 5.23 -7.30
N TYR A 313 35.10 5.90 -8.02
CA TYR A 313 34.41 5.33 -9.18
C TYR A 313 35.37 5.07 -10.35
N GLU A 314 36.27 6.02 -10.64
CA GLU A 314 37.29 5.88 -11.68
C GLU A 314 38.28 4.74 -11.39
N GLN A 315 38.74 4.62 -10.13
CA GLN A 315 39.69 3.58 -9.72
C GLN A 315 39.07 2.17 -9.72
N ASN A 316 37.75 2.05 -9.55
CA ASN A 316 37.05 0.77 -9.40
C ASN A 316 36.18 0.39 -10.62
N GLN A 317 36.44 0.93 -11.83
CA GLN A 317 35.68 0.57 -13.05
C GLN A 317 35.58 -0.95 -13.30
N SER A 318 36.49 -1.75 -12.74
CA SER A 318 36.53 -3.21 -12.89
C SER A 318 35.78 -4.00 -11.79
N GLN A 319 35.33 -3.39 -10.69
CA GLN A 319 34.59 -4.06 -9.60
C GLN A 319 33.30 -3.31 -9.22
N PRO A 320 32.13 -3.77 -9.69
CA PRO A 320 30.84 -3.09 -9.44
C PRO A 320 30.28 -3.23 -8.01
N SER A 321 31.02 -3.82 -7.06
CA SER A 321 30.50 -4.17 -5.73
C SER A 321 30.36 -2.98 -4.77
N ASN A 322 31.07 -1.86 -4.99
CA ASN A 322 31.06 -0.69 -4.09
C ASN A 322 30.19 0.50 -4.56
N THR A 323 29.57 0.43 -5.74
CA THR A 323 28.79 1.54 -6.31
C THR A 323 27.62 1.96 -5.42
N LEU A 324 26.96 1.01 -4.75
CA LEU A 324 25.81 1.30 -3.88
C LEU A 324 26.19 2.17 -2.66
N ALA A 325 27.35 1.93 -2.07
CA ALA A 325 27.82 2.70 -0.92
C ALA A 325 28.17 4.14 -1.31
N LEU A 326 28.72 4.33 -2.50
CA LEU A 326 29.03 5.65 -3.06
C LEU A 326 27.75 6.44 -3.39
N VAL A 327 26.75 5.80 -4.02
CA VAL A 327 25.43 6.40 -4.26
C VAL A 327 24.79 6.86 -2.96
N THR A 328 24.87 6.00 -1.92
CA THR A 328 24.32 6.31 -0.60
C THR A 328 24.99 7.52 0.02
N LEU A 329 26.33 7.59 -0.02
CA LEU A 329 27.09 8.70 0.53
C LEU A 329 26.76 10.03 -0.17
N GLN A 330 26.60 10.03 -1.49
CA GLN A 330 26.19 11.24 -2.24
C GLN A 330 24.81 11.74 -1.78
N ARG A 331 23.87 10.82 -1.56
CA ARG A 331 22.52 11.17 -1.11
C ARG A 331 22.52 11.68 0.33
N GLU A 332 23.36 11.09 1.19
CA GLU A 332 23.49 11.48 2.59
C GLU A 332 24.03 12.90 2.76
N VAL A 333 24.97 13.35 1.90
CA VAL A 333 25.55 14.69 2.00
C VAL A 333 24.54 15.80 1.73
N CYS A 334 23.50 15.51 0.95
CA CYS A 334 22.39 16.43 0.72
C CYS A 334 21.37 16.43 1.88
N SER A 335 21.40 15.42 2.76
CA SER A 335 20.46 15.30 3.88
C SER A 335 21.03 15.93 5.15
N SER A 336 22.08 15.34 5.74
CA SER A 336 22.70 15.89 6.95
C SER A 336 24.16 15.45 7.11
N ARG A 337 24.94 16.28 7.81
CA ARG A 337 26.33 15.96 8.17
C ARG A 337 26.45 14.67 9.00
N ASP A 338 25.46 14.38 9.85
CA ASP A 338 25.45 13.19 10.69
C ASP A 338 25.23 11.90 9.89
N ALA A 339 24.46 11.97 8.79
CA ALA A 339 24.29 10.83 7.88
C ALA A 339 25.61 10.48 7.20
N VAL A 340 26.30 11.48 6.63
CA VAL A 340 27.62 11.33 5.99
C VAL A 340 28.63 10.75 6.98
N PHE A 341 28.67 11.27 8.20
CA PHE A 341 29.63 10.84 9.22
C PHE A 341 29.55 9.34 9.51
N ILE A 342 28.35 8.80 9.69
CA ILE A 342 28.16 7.36 9.98
C ILE A 342 28.71 6.50 8.84
N THR A 343 28.43 6.88 7.59
CA THR A 343 28.89 6.12 6.43
C THR A 343 30.39 6.22 6.24
N LEU A 344 30.98 7.41 6.38
CA LEU A 344 32.43 7.61 6.32
C LEU A 344 33.17 6.81 7.40
N VAL A 345 32.69 6.80 8.65
CA VAL A 345 33.29 5.99 9.73
C VAL A 345 33.20 4.50 9.42
N ASN A 346 32.08 4.02 8.88
CA ASN A 346 31.92 2.62 8.49
C ASN A 346 32.84 2.25 7.31
N MET A 347 33.04 3.16 6.36
CA MET A 347 34.02 3.00 5.28
C MET A 347 35.44 2.96 5.85
N PHE A 348 35.82 3.90 6.72
CA PHE A 348 37.14 3.98 7.35
C PHE A 348 37.54 2.67 8.09
N LYS A 349 36.57 2.04 8.77
CA LYS A 349 36.77 0.75 9.46
C LYS A 349 36.98 -0.43 8.52
N LYS A 350 36.40 -0.38 7.32
CA LYS A 350 36.51 -1.44 6.30
C LYS A 350 37.72 -1.26 5.38
N THR A 351 38.24 -0.05 5.29
CA THR A 351 39.44 0.27 4.51
C THR A 351 40.70 -0.15 5.25
N GLU A 352 41.66 -0.74 4.53
CA GLU A 352 42.97 -1.14 5.06
C GLU A 352 43.73 0.04 5.67
N GLU A 353 44.53 -0.26 6.71
CA GLU A 353 45.25 0.75 7.51
C GLU A 353 46.18 1.63 6.69
N ASN A 354 46.86 1.07 5.70
CA ASN A 354 47.86 1.77 4.87
C ASN A 354 47.26 2.38 3.60
N SER A 355 45.95 2.33 3.40
CA SER A 355 45.33 2.84 2.18
C SER A 355 45.29 4.37 2.17
N PRO A 356 45.68 5.03 1.06
CA PRO A 356 45.56 6.50 0.92
C PRO A 356 44.10 6.98 0.99
N VAL A 357 43.13 6.08 0.78
CA VAL A 357 41.69 6.36 0.91
C VAL A 357 41.32 6.72 2.35
N ARG A 358 42.00 6.16 3.36
CA ARG A 358 41.76 6.49 4.78
C ARG A 358 42.05 7.94 5.09
N ALA A 359 43.14 8.49 4.55
CA ALA A 359 43.51 9.89 4.76
C ALA A 359 42.44 10.84 4.19
N LYS A 360 41.94 10.54 2.99
CA LYS A 360 40.83 11.30 2.37
C LYS A 360 39.53 11.21 3.19
N ILE A 361 39.18 10.02 3.68
CA ILE A 361 37.99 9.85 4.54
C ILE A 361 38.13 10.70 5.82
N TRP A 362 39.31 10.72 6.44
CA TRP A 362 39.56 11.51 7.64
C TRP A 362 39.46 13.01 7.38
N GLU A 363 39.95 13.50 6.23
CA GLU A 363 39.79 14.90 5.83
C GLU A 363 38.31 15.31 5.74
N LEU A 364 37.47 14.46 5.14
CA LEU A 364 36.02 14.69 5.07
C LEU A 364 35.37 14.69 6.47
N VAL A 365 35.83 13.82 7.37
CA VAL A 365 35.35 13.79 8.76
C VAL A 365 35.71 15.06 9.52
N GLU A 366 36.90 15.63 9.31
CA GLU A 366 37.26 16.92 9.92
C GLU A 366 36.42 18.07 9.34
N ARG A 367 36.12 18.07 8.04
CA ARG A 367 35.18 19.05 7.43
C ARG A 367 33.76 18.95 8.00
N ILE A 368 33.31 17.77 8.40
CA ILE A 368 32.01 17.61 9.08
C ILE A 368 31.99 18.36 10.41
N ARG A 369 33.11 18.41 11.13
CA ARG A 369 33.20 19.05 12.46
C ARG A 369 33.10 20.57 12.40
N SER A 370 33.47 21.19 11.28
CA SER A 370 33.32 22.64 11.09
C SER A 370 31.88 23.08 10.83
N ILE A 371 30.98 22.15 10.47
CA ILE A 371 29.57 22.46 10.18
C ILE A 371 28.78 22.51 11.49
N GLN A 372 28.44 23.73 11.95
CA GLN A 372 27.68 23.93 13.18
C GLN A 372 26.17 23.93 12.98
N ALA A 373 25.70 24.44 11.83
CA ALA A 373 24.28 24.55 11.52
C ALA A 373 23.98 23.91 10.16
N ASN A 374 22.77 23.37 10.01
CA ASN A 374 22.32 22.77 8.77
C ASN A 374 21.27 23.66 8.11
N THR A 375 21.55 24.09 6.89
CA THR A 375 20.70 25.07 6.18
C THR A 375 19.25 24.57 6.00
N LYS A 376 19.07 23.27 5.74
CA LYS A 376 17.74 22.69 5.61
C LYS A 376 16.99 22.67 6.94
N ALA A 377 17.64 22.33 8.04
CA ALA A 377 17.01 22.28 9.36
C ALA A 377 16.54 23.66 9.83
N GLU A 378 17.31 24.72 9.56
CA GLU A 378 16.91 26.11 9.80
C GLU A 378 15.65 26.48 8.99
N THR A 379 15.63 26.12 7.71
CA THR A 379 14.47 26.34 6.84
C THR A 379 13.24 25.61 7.34
N VAL A 380 13.40 24.33 7.72
CA VAL A 380 12.33 23.51 8.32
C VAL A 380 11.75 24.20 9.55
N LEU A 381 12.60 24.71 10.45
CA LEU A 381 12.16 25.41 11.64
C LEU A 381 11.32 26.65 11.32
N ASN A 382 11.77 27.45 10.35
CA ASN A 382 11.04 28.64 9.90
C ASN A 382 9.68 28.26 9.29
N LEU A 383 9.64 27.21 8.45
CA LEU A 383 8.39 26.71 7.87
C LEU A 383 7.41 26.22 8.94
N ILE A 384 7.89 25.45 9.93
CA ILE A 384 7.02 24.97 11.01
C ILE A 384 6.42 26.14 11.80
N ARG A 385 7.21 27.17 12.09
CA ARG A 385 6.75 28.38 12.78
C ARG A 385 5.75 29.20 11.95
N GLU A 386 5.91 29.25 10.64
CA GLU A 386 4.97 29.92 9.72
C GLU A 386 3.66 29.14 9.58
N ILE A 387 3.73 27.80 9.52
CA ILE A 387 2.58 26.92 9.35
C ILE A 387 1.70 26.90 10.61
N ASP A 388 2.31 26.87 11.80
CA ASP A 388 1.64 26.79 13.11
C ASP A 388 0.56 25.69 13.22
N ASP A 389 0.81 24.55 12.58
CA ASP A 389 -0.05 23.37 12.59
C ASP A 389 0.81 22.09 12.61
N LYS A 390 0.18 20.91 12.55
CA LYS A 390 0.84 19.62 12.46
C LYS A 390 1.58 19.49 11.14
N VAL A 391 2.85 19.08 11.23
CA VAL A 391 3.74 18.89 10.08
C VAL A 391 4.33 17.50 10.10
N ILE A 392 4.35 16.85 8.94
CA ILE A 392 5.06 15.60 8.73
C ILE A 392 6.33 15.88 7.94
N ILE A 393 7.47 15.51 8.49
CA ILE A 393 8.77 15.61 7.83
C ILE A 393 9.21 14.23 7.40
N PHE A 394 9.47 14.03 6.11
CA PHE A 394 10.07 12.81 5.59
C PHE A 394 11.56 13.00 5.33
N THR A 395 12.36 12.03 5.77
CA THR A 395 13.79 11.91 5.50
C THR A 395 14.15 10.46 5.23
N GLU A 396 15.14 10.17 4.39
CA GLU A 396 15.58 8.80 4.11
C GLU A 396 16.43 8.21 5.25
N TYR A 397 17.13 9.06 6.00
CA TYR A 397 18.21 8.64 6.89
C TYR A 397 17.85 8.74 8.37
N ARG A 398 18.23 7.70 9.13
CA ARG A 398 18.03 7.68 10.58
C ARG A 398 18.85 8.75 11.30
N ALA A 399 20.07 9.01 10.82
CA ALA A 399 20.94 10.05 11.37
C ALA A 399 20.31 11.44 11.21
N SER A 400 19.83 11.75 10.00
CA SER A 400 19.10 13.00 9.74
C SER A 400 17.84 13.14 10.60
N GLN A 401 17.09 12.05 10.80
CA GLN A 401 15.95 12.06 11.72
C GLN A 401 16.37 12.39 13.17
N GLU A 402 17.43 11.76 13.68
CA GLU A 402 17.91 12.02 15.05
C GLU A 402 18.43 13.46 15.21
N TYR A 403 19.16 13.95 14.22
CA TYR A 403 19.59 15.34 14.15
C TYR A 403 18.40 16.32 14.19
N LEU A 404 17.41 16.13 13.32
CA LEU A 404 16.22 16.99 13.27
C LEU A 404 15.44 16.97 14.59
N LEU A 405 15.30 15.82 15.24
CA LEU A 405 14.59 15.73 16.52
C LEU A 405 15.29 16.52 17.63
N ASN A 406 16.63 16.48 17.68
CA ASN A 406 17.41 17.26 18.64
C ASN A 406 17.33 18.76 18.32
N TYR A 407 17.53 19.12 17.05
CA TYR A 407 17.48 20.51 16.59
C TYR A 407 16.10 21.16 16.85
N LEU A 408 15.01 20.45 16.56
CA LEU A 408 13.65 20.92 16.84
C LEU A 408 13.39 21.04 18.35
N ARG A 409 13.90 20.10 19.17
CA ARG A 409 13.76 20.16 20.62
C ARG A 409 14.48 21.36 21.23
N GLU A 410 15.71 21.63 20.79
CA GLU A 410 16.48 22.81 21.21
C GLU A 410 15.74 24.12 20.88
N ASN A 411 15.00 24.12 19.78
CA ASN A 411 14.15 25.23 19.34
C ASN A 411 12.70 25.17 19.87
N LYS A 412 12.45 24.37 20.90
CA LYS A 412 11.15 24.23 21.61
C LYS A 412 9.99 23.71 20.75
N ILE A 413 10.27 23.00 19.67
CA ILE A 413 9.26 22.30 18.86
C ILE A 413 9.14 20.86 19.34
N THR A 414 7.90 20.43 19.62
CA THR A 414 7.64 19.05 20.06
C THR A 414 7.56 18.14 18.85
N ALA A 415 8.58 17.29 18.67
CA ALA A 415 8.69 16.37 17.55
C ALA A 415 8.82 14.91 18.01
N VAL A 416 8.22 13.97 17.26
CA VAL A 416 8.30 12.53 17.55
C VAL A 416 8.85 11.73 16.36
N PRO A 417 9.68 10.70 16.60
CA PRO A 417 10.22 9.84 15.55
C PRO A 417 9.21 8.78 15.08
N TYR A 418 9.20 8.50 13.78
CA TYR A 418 8.59 7.31 13.19
C TYR A 418 9.58 6.61 12.26
N ARG A 419 10.03 5.40 12.61
CA ARG A 419 11.07 4.71 11.82
C ARG A 419 10.94 3.20 11.77
N GLY A 420 11.61 2.61 10.77
CA GLY A 420 11.76 1.17 10.65
C GLY A 420 12.59 0.61 11.82
N GLY A 421 12.24 -0.58 12.30
CA GLY A 421 12.90 -1.22 13.46
C GLY A 421 12.30 -0.87 14.82
N MET A 422 11.39 0.11 14.91
CA MET A 422 10.56 0.26 16.11
C MET A 422 9.60 -0.92 16.25
N ASN A 423 9.43 -1.41 17.48
CA ASN A 423 8.40 -2.40 17.77
C ASN A 423 7.00 -1.80 17.52
N ARG A 424 6.00 -2.67 17.31
CA ARG A 424 4.64 -2.25 16.94
C ARG A 424 4.01 -1.30 17.97
N GLY A 425 4.14 -1.61 19.26
CA GLY A 425 3.57 -0.78 20.33
C GLY A 425 4.16 0.63 20.39
N LYS A 426 5.47 0.78 20.17
CA LYS A 426 6.13 2.08 20.12
C LYS A 426 5.69 2.90 18.92
N LYS A 427 5.51 2.28 17.74
CA LYS A 427 4.98 2.96 16.55
C LYS A 427 3.60 3.56 16.80
N ASP A 428 2.71 2.78 17.40
CA ASP A 428 1.36 3.24 17.73
C ASP A 428 1.38 4.37 18.76
N TRP A 429 2.20 4.25 19.80
CA TRP A 429 2.36 5.30 20.81
C TRP A 429 2.90 6.60 20.21
N MET A 430 3.87 6.53 19.29
CA MET A 430 4.38 7.72 18.58
C MET A 430 3.31 8.37 17.70
N MET A 431 2.47 7.56 17.03
CA MET A 431 1.35 8.07 16.24
C MET A 431 0.28 8.74 17.10
N ASP A 432 -0.01 8.17 18.26
CA ASP A 432 -0.96 8.76 19.22
C ASP A 432 -0.42 10.07 19.80
N LEU A 433 0.86 10.10 20.18
CA LEU A 433 1.53 11.33 20.58
C LEU A 433 1.51 12.40 19.48
N PHE A 434 1.78 12.02 18.23
CA PHE A 434 1.72 12.96 17.12
C PHE A 434 0.31 13.52 16.92
N ARG A 435 -0.72 12.68 17.05
CA ARG A 435 -2.10 13.14 16.96
C ARG A 435 -2.48 14.10 18.08
N THR A 436 -2.07 13.83 19.31
CA THR A 436 -2.60 14.53 20.50
C THR A 436 -1.70 15.61 21.09
N ARG A 437 -0.37 15.46 21.03
CA ARG A 437 0.58 16.29 21.79
C ARG A 437 1.68 16.92 20.95
N ALA A 438 2.26 16.17 20.01
CA ALA A 438 3.38 16.66 19.21
C ALA A 438 2.89 17.44 17.99
N GLN A 439 3.66 18.46 17.61
CA GLN A 439 3.43 19.25 16.41
C GLN A 439 4.06 18.58 15.18
N VAL A 440 5.18 17.89 15.36
CA VAL A 440 5.96 17.36 14.23
C VAL A 440 6.12 15.84 14.33
N LEU A 441 5.91 15.16 13.21
CA LEU A 441 6.31 13.76 13.01
C LEU A 441 7.52 13.73 12.06
N VAL A 442 8.66 13.24 12.53
CA VAL A 442 9.81 13.00 11.64
C VAL A 442 9.80 11.53 11.26
N ALA A 443 9.47 11.21 10.01
CA ALA A 443 9.31 9.85 9.50
C ALA A 443 10.47 9.46 8.57
N THR A 444 11.04 8.26 8.77
CA THR A 444 11.90 7.65 7.76
C THR A 444 11.07 7.00 6.64
N GLU A 445 11.72 6.42 5.61
CA GLU A 445 11.05 5.62 4.55
C GLU A 445 10.00 4.61 5.07
N ALA A 446 10.19 4.07 6.27
CA ALA A 446 9.24 3.16 6.90
C ALA A 446 7.87 3.80 7.23
N GLY A 447 7.74 5.13 7.17
CA GLY A 447 6.49 5.88 7.26
C GLY A 447 5.87 6.21 5.89
N GLY A 448 6.59 5.99 4.79
CA GLY A 448 6.04 6.14 3.43
C GLY A 448 5.05 5.02 3.05
N GLU A 449 5.06 3.90 3.78
CA GLU A 449 4.18 2.76 3.57
C GLU A 449 3.23 2.51 4.76
N GLY A 450 1.93 2.44 4.46
CA GLY A 450 0.96 1.78 5.31
C GLY A 450 0.62 2.45 6.64
N ILE A 451 0.73 3.79 6.73
CA ILE A 451 0.23 4.56 7.87
C ILE A 451 -0.87 5.55 7.46
N ASN A 452 -1.80 5.77 8.38
CA ASN A 452 -2.85 6.76 8.23
C ASN A 452 -2.45 8.12 8.87
N LEU A 453 -2.17 9.11 8.03
CA LEU A 453 -1.78 10.48 8.37
C LEU A 453 -2.79 11.56 7.90
N GLN A 454 -4.06 11.21 7.68
CA GLN A 454 -5.09 12.13 7.15
C GLN A 454 -5.41 13.32 8.05
N PHE A 455 -5.11 13.24 9.35
CA PHE A 455 -5.32 14.34 10.30
C PHE A 455 -4.29 15.46 10.18
N CYS A 456 -3.31 15.30 9.29
CA CYS A 456 -2.32 16.30 8.95
C CYS A 456 -2.54 16.69 7.48
N HIS A 457 -2.15 17.89 7.10
CA HIS A 457 -2.22 18.34 5.70
C HIS A 457 -0.98 19.11 5.25
N HIS A 458 0.03 19.26 6.12
CA HIS A 458 1.35 19.80 5.77
C HIS A 458 2.42 18.71 5.76
N MET A 459 3.12 18.57 4.63
CA MET A 459 4.19 17.59 4.43
C MET A 459 5.46 18.26 3.93
N ILE A 460 6.58 18.04 4.61
CA ILE A 460 7.91 18.51 4.20
C ILE A 460 8.75 17.30 3.79
N ASN A 461 9.21 17.27 2.54
CA ASN A 461 10.27 16.37 2.10
C ASN A 461 11.62 17.05 2.39
N PHE A 462 12.29 16.60 3.45
CA PHE A 462 13.59 17.12 3.87
C PHE A 462 14.70 16.74 2.87
N ASP A 463 14.62 15.52 2.38
CA ASP A 463 15.38 15.01 1.24
C ASP A 463 14.43 14.33 0.26
N LEU A 464 14.68 14.57 -1.03
CA LEU A 464 13.88 14.02 -2.12
C LEU A 464 14.41 12.65 -2.53
N PRO A 465 13.60 11.59 -2.45
CA PRO A 465 14.02 10.30 -2.95
C PRO A 465 14.18 10.39 -4.46
N TRP A 466 15.25 9.77 -4.97
CA TRP A 466 15.56 9.74 -6.40
C TRP A 466 14.53 8.92 -7.19
N ASN A 467 13.77 8.06 -6.52
CA ASN A 467 12.65 7.32 -7.09
C ASN A 467 11.32 8.08 -6.87
N PRO A 468 10.66 8.57 -7.95
CA PRO A 468 9.42 9.34 -7.86
C PRO A 468 8.27 8.58 -7.18
N MET A 469 8.23 7.26 -7.33
CA MET A 469 7.19 6.43 -6.70
C MET A 469 7.23 6.53 -5.17
N ARG A 470 8.43 6.70 -4.57
CA ARG A 470 8.53 6.91 -3.12
C ARG A 470 7.91 8.24 -2.70
N VAL A 471 8.06 9.29 -3.50
CA VAL A 471 7.44 10.59 -3.21
C VAL A 471 5.92 10.47 -3.23
N GLU A 472 5.37 9.86 -4.26
CA GLU A 472 3.92 9.72 -4.40
C GLU A 472 3.30 8.81 -3.32
N GLN A 473 4.02 7.77 -2.89
CA GLN A 473 3.61 6.96 -1.74
C GLN A 473 3.56 7.76 -0.43
N ARG A 474 4.52 8.68 -0.21
CA ARG A 474 4.51 9.62 0.93
C ARG A 474 3.30 10.55 0.84
N ILE A 475 3.06 11.17 -0.32
CA ILE A 475 1.90 12.06 -0.58
C ILE A 475 0.59 11.30 -0.31
N GLY A 476 0.46 10.06 -0.80
CA GLY A 476 -0.72 9.23 -0.60
C GLY A 476 -1.03 8.87 0.87
N ARG A 477 -0.11 9.09 1.82
CA ARG A 477 -0.41 8.97 3.26
C ARG A 477 -1.27 10.10 3.78
N VAL A 478 -1.17 11.27 3.16
CA VAL A 478 -1.85 12.51 3.54
C VAL A 478 -3.02 12.80 2.59
N HIS A 479 -2.75 12.74 1.29
CA HIS A 479 -3.68 13.06 0.21
C HIS A 479 -4.46 11.82 -0.29
N ARG A 480 -5.54 11.50 0.41
CA ARG A 480 -6.46 10.39 0.12
C ARG A 480 -7.86 10.66 0.67
N LEU A 481 -8.81 9.81 0.31
CA LEU A 481 -10.23 9.96 0.68
C LEU A 481 -10.44 10.16 2.18
N GLY A 482 -11.18 11.19 2.55
CA GLY A 482 -11.39 11.59 3.95
C GLY A 482 -10.43 12.67 4.45
N GLN A 483 -9.52 13.17 3.60
CA GLN A 483 -8.80 14.42 3.84
C GLN A 483 -9.76 15.60 3.69
N THR A 484 -9.84 16.46 4.71
CA THR A 484 -10.74 17.62 4.76
C THR A 484 -10.11 18.89 4.21
N ASP A 485 -8.78 18.96 4.21
CA ASP A 485 -8.01 20.16 3.91
C ASP A 485 -7.10 19.98 2.68
N ASP A 486 -6.80 21.08 2.00
CA ASP A 486 -5.83 21.07 0.89
C ASP A 486 -4.45 20.67 1.41
N VAL A 487 -3.82 19.74 0.71
CA VAL A 487 -2.54 19.16 1.13
C VAL A 487 -1.40 20.00 0.60
N ARG A 488 -0.63 20.59 1.51
CA ARG A 488 0.54 21.42 1.22
C ARG A 488 1.81 20.59 1.30
N ILE A 489 2.54 20.53 0.19
CA ILE A 489 3.75 19.72 0.01
C ILE A 489 4.93 20.67 -0.18
N TYR A 490 5.90 20.60 0.72
CA TYR A 490 7.12 21.40 0.67
C TYR A 490 8.30 20.50 0.31
N ASN A 491 8.92 20.75 -0.83
CA ASN A 491 10.10 20.00 -1.28
C ASN A 491 11.34 20.86 -1.07
N LEU A 492 12.25 20.40 -0.21
CA LEU A 492 13.54 21.07 -0.02
C LEU A 492 14.56 20.53 -1.01
N SER A 493 15.27 21.44 -1.68
CA SER A 493 16.43 21.12 -2.52
C SER A 493 17.55 22.12 -2.26
N THR A 494 18.78 21.75 -2.63
CA THR A 494 19.97 22.58 -2.43
C THR A 494 20.58 22.95 -3.78
N ARG A 495 20.89 24.25 -3.97
CA ARG A 495 21.46 24.79 -5.22
C ARG A 495 22.79 24.15 -5.54
N ASN A 496 23.07 23.97 -6.83
CA ASN A 496 24.32 23.39 -7.34
C ASN A 496 24.60 21.98 -6.79
N THR A 497 23.54 21.24 -6.46
CA THR A 497 23.64 19.83 -6.04
C THR A 497 22.75 18.94 -6.91
N ILE A 498 22.93 17.64 -6.77
CA ILE A 498 22.08 16.64 -7.40
C ILE A 498 20.59 16.80 -7.04
N GLU A 499 20.26 17.38 -5.87
CA GLU A 499 18.85 17.56 -5.47
C GLU A 499 18.11 18.61 -6.30
N GLU A 500 18.79 19.71 -6.68
CA GLU A 500 18.19 20.73 -7.55
C GLU A 500 17.83 20.11 -8.91
N HIS A 501 18.76 19.32 -9.46
CA HIS A 501 18.56 18.61 -10.71
C HIS A 501 17.44 17.58 -10.65
N ILE A 502 17.35 16.81 -9.57
CA ILE A 502 16.26 15.86 -9.34
C ILE A 502 14.93 16.58 -9.20
N LEU A 503 14.88 17.69 -8.47
CA LEU A 503 13.65 18.44 -8.30
C LEU A 503 13.16 19.01 -9.64
N ASN A 504 14.06 19.56 -10.46
CA ASN A 504 13.73 20.04 -11.80
C ASN A 504 13.19 18.90 -12.67
N LEU A 505 13.82 17.73 -12.63
CA LEU A 505 13.35 16.54 -13.33
C LEU A 505 11.94 16.13 -12.87
N LEU A 506 11.71 16.03 -11.55
CA LEU A 506 10.44 15.60 -10.97
C LEU A 506 9.31 16.60 -11.22
N HIS A 507 9.59 17.90 -11.15
CA HIS A 507 8.59 18.96 -11.23
C HIS A 507 8.36 19.41 -12.67
N GLU A 508 9.40 19.83 -13.39
CA GLU A 508 9.23 20.47 -14.70
C GLU A 508 9.09 19.46 -15.83
N LYS A 509 9.83 18.35 -15.77
CA LYS A 509 9.89 17.37 -16.86
C LYS A 509 8.88 16.23 -16.69
N ILE A 510 8.79 15.68 -15.48
CA ILE A 510 7.85 14.59 -15.18
C ILE A 510 6.47 15.15 -14.84
N ASN A 511 6.37 16.37 -14.31
CA ASN A 511 5.14 16.91 -13.70
C ASN A 511 4.56 15.97 -12.63
N MET A 512 5.43 15.30 -11.88
CA MET A 512 5.08 14.18 -11.00
C MET A 512 4.02 14.55 -9.97
N PHE A 513 4.03 15.79 -9.49
CA PHE A 513 3.15 16.22 -8.42
C PHE A 513 1.70 16.45 -8.87
N GLU A 514 1.47 16.57 -10.18
CA GLU A 514 0.14 16.65 -10.80
C GLU A 514 -0.31 15.33 -11.44
N LEU A 515 0.63 14.41 -11.73
CA LEU A 515 0.34 13.12 -12.35
C LEU A 515 -0.42 12.15 -11.42
N VAL A 516 -1.29 11.36 -12.03
CA VAL A 516 -1.94 10.22 -11.38
C VAL A 516 -0.98 9.03 -11.35
N ILE A 517 -0.93 8.30 -10.22
CA ILE A 517 0.02 7.21 -9.94
C ILE A 517 0.22 6.24 -11.12
N GLY A 518 -0.88 5.83 -11.77
CA GLY A 518 -0.82 4.85 -12.85
C GLY A 518 -0.08 5.31 -14.11
N GLU A 519 -0.04 6.63 -14.35
CA GLU A 519 0.70 7.24 -15.47
C GLU A 519 2.19 7.28 -15.14
N LEU A 520 2.53 7.74 -13.93
CA LEU A 520 3.91 7.82 -13.43
C LEU A 520 4.59 6.44 -13.43
N ASP A 521 3.90 5.41 -12.95
CA ASP A 521 4.39 4.02 -12.99
C ASP A 521 4.73 3.56 -14.41
N SER A 522 3.83 3.84 -15.37
CA SER A 522 3.98 3.42 -16.76
C SER A 522 5.17 4.10 -17.46
N ILE A 523 5.41 5.36 -17.10
CA ILE A 523 6.54 6.16 -17.60
C ILE A 523 7.86 5.60 -17.07
N LEU A 524 7.97 5.42 -15.74
CA LEU A 524 9.19 4.93 -15.10
C LEU A 524 9.55 3.53 -15.58
N GLU A 525 8.56 2.63 -15.68
CA GLU A 525 8.78 1.28 -16.18
C GLU A 525 9.38 1.28 -17.60
N ARG A 526 8.93 2.17 -18.50
CA ARG A 526 9.49 2.27 -19.85
C ARG A 526 10.93 2.74 -19.84
N LEU A 527 11.26 3.68 -18.95
CA LEU A 527 12.63 4.15 -18.79
C LEU A 527 13.54 3.02 -18.28
N GLU A 528 13.13 2.28 -17.26
CA GLU A 528 13.90 1.16 -16.69
C GLU A 528 14.00 -0.06 -17.61
N LYS A 529 13.18 -0.12 -18.67
CA LYS A 529 13.31 -1.13 -19.73
C LYS A 529 14.35 -0.75 -20.78
N LYS A 530 14.52 0.55 -21.04
CA LYS A 530 15.48 1.09 -22.01
C LYS A 530 16.85 1.35 -21.36
N SER A 531 16.89 1.53 -20.03
CA SER A 531 18.08 1.90 -19.25
C SER A 531 18.10 1.19 -17.90
N ALA A 532 19.15 1.40 -17.09
CA ALA A 532 19.15 0.94 -15.71
C ALA A 532 18.12 1.76 -14.87
N SER A 533 17.87 1.38 -13.61
CA SER A 533 16.92 2.11 -12.75
C SER A 533 17.18 3.62 -12.76
N LEU A 534 16.15 4.44 -12.61
CA LEU A 534 16.32 5.91 -12.65
C LEU A 534 17.44 6.37 -11.70
N GLU A 535 17.49 5.79 -10.50
CA GLU A 535 18.54 6.07 -9.51
C GLU A 535 19.95 5.78 -10.03
N SER A 536 20.14 4.63 -10.68
CA SER A 536 21.44 4.23 -11.22
C SER A 536 21.83 5.05 -12.46
N SER A 537 20.85 5.45 -13.27
CA SER A 537 21.06 6.32 -14.42
C SER A 537 21.48 7.73 -13.98
N LEU A 538 20.80 8.31 -12.98
CA LEU A 538 21.18 9.59 -12.38
C LEU A 538 22.57 9.54 -11.75
N PHE A 539 22.88 8.46 -11.02
CA PHE A 539 24.21 8.29 -10.44
C PHE A 539 25.30 8.22 -11.52
N LYS A 540 25.06 7.45 -12.59
CA LYS A 540 26.01 7.32 -13.70
C LYS A 540 26.24 8.65 -14.40
N MET A 541 25.17 9.39 -14.71
CA MET A 541 25.26 10.73 -15.32
C MET A 541 26.10 11.67 -14.46
N MET A 542 25.89 11.65 -13.15
CA MET A 542 26.65 12.46 -12.22
C MET A 542 28.15 12.10 -12.20
N MET A 543 28.48 10.81 -12.25
CA MET A 543 29.88 10.36 -12.30
C MET A 543 30.58 10.67 -13.62
N GLU A 544 29.85 10.62 -14.74
CA GLU A 544 30.41 10.85 -16.08
C GLU A 544 30.43 12.33 -16.47
N SER A 545 29.59 13.16 -15.82
CA SER A 545 29.51 14.59 -16.10
C SER A 545 30.79 15.34 -15.70
N ARG A 546 31.25 16.20 -16.61
CA ARG A 546 32.48 17.00 -16.40
C ARG A 546 32.20 18.40 -15.84
N SER A 547 30.96 18.87 -15.93
CA SER A 547 30.52 20.18 -15.43
C SER A 547 29.03 20.14 -15.07
N ASP A 548 28.58 21.13 -14.29
CA ASP A 548 27.16 21.29 -13.95
C ASP A 548 26.30 21.48 -15.22
N ASP A 549 26.79 22.22 -16.22
CA ASP A 549 26.11 22.38 -17.50
C ASP A 549 25.97 21.05 -18.28
N ASP A 550 26.97 20.17 -18.21
CA ASP A 550 26.90 18.85 -18.82
C ASP A 550 25.88 17.97 -18.09
N MET A 551 25.84 18.03 -16.76
CA MET A 551 24.83 17.35 -15.95
C MET A 551 23.42 17.84 -16.30
N ARG A 552 23.19 19.15 -16.37
CA ARG A 552 21.90 19.74 -16.77
C ARG A 552 21.47 19.22 -18.12
N ARG A 553 22.36 19.24 -19.13
CA ARG A 553 22.04 18.72 -20.48
C ARG A 553 21.71 17.23 -20.48
N GLN A 554 22.40 16.42 -19.68
CA GLN A 554 22.10 14.99 -19.58
C GLN A 554 20.75 14.73 -18.91
N ILE A 555 20.43 15.51 -17.88
CA ILE A 555 19.14 15.43 -17.18
C ILE A 555 18.01 15.98 -18.02
N ASP A 556 18.24 17.04 -18.79
CA ASP A 556 17.29 17.54 -19.79
C ASP A 556 17.01 16.48 -20.85
N ARG A 557 18.03 15.80 -21.37
CA ARG A 557 17.84 14.68 -22.30
C ARG A 557 17.06 13.53 -21.67
N LEU A 558 17.30 13.24 -20.39
CA LEU A 558 16.54 12.22 -19.66
C LEU A 558 15.10 12.66 -19.43
N GLY A 559 14.88 13.94 -19.11
CA GLY A 559 13.57 14.58 -18.99
C GLY A 559 12.81 14.56 -20.30
N ASP A 560 13.43 14.96 -21.39
CA ASP A 560 12.85 14.94 -22.74
C ASP A 560 12.62 13.50 -23.21
N SER A 561 13.44 12.54 -22.79
CA SER A 561 13.15 11.11 -23.01
C SER A 561 11.95 10.65 -22.19
N LEU A 562 11.72 11.18 -20.99
CA LEU A 562 10.56 10.85 -20.16
C LEU A 562 9.29 11.51 -20.70
N THR A 563 9.38 12.78 -21.12
CA THR A 563 8.30 13.50 -21.82
C THR A 563 8.00 12.83 -23.14
N GLY A 564 9.01 12.46 -23.93
CA GLY A 564 8.85 11.68 -25.16
C GLY A 564 8.28 10.29 -24.88
N ILE A 565 8.64 9.64 -23.78
CA ILE A 565 7.96 8.41 -23.33
C ILE A 565 6.51 8.70 -22.98
N ARG A 566 6.20 9.84 -22.36
CA ARG A 566 4.83 10.26 -22.02
C ARG A 566 4.02 10.59 -23.27
N GLU A 567 4.59 11.32 -24.23
CA GLU A 567 4.03 11.65 -25.53
C GLU A 567 4.02 10.47 -26.51
N GLU A 568 4.84 9.44 -26.31
CA GLU A 568 4.67 8.13 -26.95
C GLU A 568 3.52 7.40 -26.26
N LEU A 569 3.45 7.48 -24.94
CA LEU A 569 2.36 6.93 -24.14
C LEU A 569 1.05 7.67 -24.36
N GLU A 570 0.96 8.89 -24.89
CA GLU A 570 -0.31 9.58 -25.16
C GLU A 570 -1.04 9.02 -26.42
N PRO A 571 -0.42 8.90 -27.61
CA PRO A 571 -0.96 8.19 -28.78
C PRO A 571 -0.85 6.67 -28.63
N GLU A 572 0.08 6.16 -27.82
CA GLU A 572 0.07 4.78 -27.34
C GLU A 572 -0.75 4.63 -26.06
N ASN A 573 -1.49 5.64 -25.57
CA ASN A 573 -2.57 5.49 -24.58
C ASN A 573 -3.87 5.26 -25.34
N GLU A 574 -3.95 5.61 -26.62
CA GLU A 574 -4.95 5.08 -27.56
C GLU A 574 -4.62 3.64 -28.04
N ARG A 575 -3.34 3.21 -27.94
CA ARG A 575 -2.88 1.86 -28.34
C ARG A 575 -2.66 0.90 -27.17
N LYS A 576 -2.08 1.33 -26.05
CA LYS A 576 -2.17 0.73 -24.71
C LYS A 576 -3.51 1.03 -24.06
N ALA A 577 -4.40 1.86 -24.63
CA ALA A 577 -5.83 1.64 -24.39
C ALA A 577 -6.10 0.16 -24.67
N LYS A 578 -5.52 -0.52 -25.65
CA LYS A 578 -5.85 -1.95 -25.82
C LYS A 578 -5.39 -2.94 -24.73
N ILE A 579 -4.64 -2.54 -23.68
CA ILE A 579 -4.42 -3.35 -22.46
C ILE A 579 -4.82 -2.58 -21.19
N GLY A 580 -4.60 -1.28 -21.15
CA GLY A 580 -5.08 -0.35 -20.14
C GLY A 580 -6.58 -0.08 -20.20
N SER A 581 -7.21 -0.12 -21.38
CA SER A 581 -8.65 -0.26 -21.67
C SER A 581 -9.15 -1.67 -21.46
N ILE A 582 -8.32 -2.70 -21.63
CA ILE A 582 -8.67 -4.00 -21.05
C ILE A 582 -8.85 -3.85 -19.54
N LEU A 583 -7.86 -3.29 -18.86
CA LEU A 583 -7.87 -3.07 -17.42
C LEU A 583 -8.84 -1.94 -16.97
N SER A 584 -9.25 -1.00 -17.84
CA SER A 584 -10.18 0.10 -17.51
C SER A 584 -11.62 -0.20 -17.91
N ALA A 585 -11.90 -0.94 -18.99
CA ALA A 585 -13.24 -1.48 -19.26
C ALA A 585 -13.56 -2.74 -18.41
N ILE A 586 -12.60 -3.28 -17.66
CA ILE A 586 -12.89 -4.10 -16.48
C ILE A 586 -13.58 -3.28 -15.36
N GLY A 587 -13.39 -1.96 -15.37
CA GLY A 587 -14.02 -0.98 -14.47
C GLY A 587 -15.30 -0.32 -15.02
N GLN A 588 -15.80 -0.72 -16.19
CA GLN A 588 -17.11 -0.27 -16.68
C GLN A 588 -17.98 -1.48 -17.06
N ASN A 589 -18.91 -1.81 -16.16
CA ASN A 589 -20.19 -2.44 -16.45
C ASN A 589 -21.02 -2.41 -15.16
N VAL A 590 -21.54 -1.24 -14.84
CA VAL A 590 -22.72 -1.13 -13.97
C VAL A 590 -23.77 -0.44 -14.82
N GLY A 591 -24.41 -1.22 -15.69
CA GLY A 591 -25.63 -0.79 -16.35
C GLY A 591 -26.69 -0.60 -15.29
N VAL A 592 -27.13 0.65 -15.11
CA VAL A 592 -28.35 0.97 -14.37
C VAL A 592 -29.51 0.41 -15.19
N ASN A 593 -30.03 -0.75 -14.82
CA ASN A 593 -31.32 -1.21 -15.31
C ASN A 593 -32.40 -0.31 -14.71
N HIS A 594 -32.78 0.72 -15.47
CA HIS A 594 -34.08 1.36 -15.29
C HIS A 594 -35.13 0.49 -15.97
N GLU A 595 -35.80 -0.37 -15.21
CA GLU A 595 -37.08 -0.93 -15.63
C GLU A 595 -38.24 -0.22 -14.92
N TYR A 596 -39.12 0.30 -15.77
CA TYR A 596 -40.58 0.32 -15.67
C TYR A 596 -41.24 1.08 -14.51
N ARG A 597 -41.79 2.24 -14.87
CA ARG A 597 -43.15 2.63 -14.45
C ARG A 597 -44.16 2.06 -15.45
N PRO A 598 -45.24 1.40 -15.02
CA PRO A 598 -46.53 1.53 -15.67
C PRO A 598 -47.42 2.49 -14.87
N GLY A 599 -48.42 3.04 -15.57
CA GLY A 599 -49.33 4.07 -15.07
C GLY A 599 -50.32 3.64 -14.00
#